data_AF-T1EM74-F1
#
_entry.id   AF-T1EM74-F1
#
_cell.length_a   1.000
_cell.length_b   1.000
_cell.length_c   1.000
_cell.angle_alpha   90.00
_cell.angle_beta   90.00
_cell.angle_gamma   90.00
#
_symmetry.space_group_name_H-M   'P 1'
#
loop_
_entity.id
_entity.type
_entity.pdbx_description
1 polymer ?
#
loop_
_entity_poly.entity_id
_entity_poly.type
_entity_poly.pdbx_seq_one_letter_code
_entity_poly.pdbx_strand_id
1 'polypeptide(L)'
;MLSHPPIQVSDFERHVQLMLAHDGILFAQEYESIEPGQQYMCENSELEVNKPKNRYENVLAYDHSRVILRSMDGGPAAAGIDYINANFVDGFRKQNAYIATQGPLPTTFTDFWKMLWEQRSSAIVMMTRVEENHKVRCHQYWPDKGSQMYGPFTVTLQDIVELAHYTIRTFVVSTREVQQFQFTSWPENGVPDNPMPLLLFMRRAKFLITPDSGPVIVNCSAGCGRSGVYIVVDSMLDRIKHSRTFDVYGHVTCLRCQRNYMVQTEDQYVFIHRALLAAVKYGNTEVPTRNFRSHYERLTRRMSAVGNLVYTDAAYVDSYMFQKSYILASSPHRETIENFWKMILNSKCQHIVTISDADDEKDDSICYWPLDRPLRFARFVVEFIDEYNKIDYFVRQFTVTVVETGLTVIVKQLHVTTWNERCLLAVAKEVQKIRQHKSKLNVTPITIHCSDGWGKSGVVATLLTIIERLQFEGVVDIFQTVYMARHQKPGFIANEVMLLSFLFYKSIIA
;
A
#
# COMPACT_ATOMS: atom_id res chain seq x y z
N MET A 1 5.21 -6.65 33.81
CA MET A 1 6.11 -7.22 32.79
C MET A 1 6.58 -8.65 33.07
N LEU A 2 6.45 -9.21 34.29
CA LEU A 2 6.83 -10.61 34.56
C LEU A 2 5.90 -11.66 33.91
N SER A 3 4.64 -11.31 33.60
CA SER A 3 3.64 -12.23 33.04
C SER A 3 3.71 -12.42 31.51
N HIS A 4 4.19 -11.43 30.76
CA HIS A 4 4.32 -11.48 29.29
C HIS A 4 5.76 -11.14 28.88
N PRO A 5 6.69 -12.10 28.97
CA PRO A 5 8.09 -11.85 28.65
C PRO A 5 8.30 -11.64 27.14
N PRO A 6 9.39 -10.98 26.73
CA PRO A 6 9.76 -10.88 25.31
C PRO A 6 9.90 -12.25 24.64
N ILE A 7 9.42 -12.36 23.41
CA ILE A 7 9.40 -13.58 22.61
C ILE A 7 10.59 -13.59 21.65
N GLN A 8 11.34 -14.69 21.60
CA GLN A 8 12.43 -14.85 20.65
C GLN A 8 11.90 -14.94 19.21
N VAL A 9 12.62 -14.34 18.27
CA VAL A 9 12.24 -14.34 16.84
C VAL A 9 12.10 -15.77 16.29
N SER A 10 12.92 -16.71 16.77
CA SER A 10 12.84 -18.14 16.40
C SER A 10 11.54 -18.81 16.83
N ASP A 11 10.95 -18.37 17.93
CA ASP A 11 9.73 -18.96 18.50
C ASP A 11 8.46 -18.18 18.11
N PHE A 12 8.63 -17.06 17.39
CA PHE A 12 7.54 -16.11 17.15
C PHE A 12 6.42 -16.68 16.28
N GLU A 13 6.74 -17.46 15.24
CA GLU A 13 5.71 -18.11 14.41
C GLU A 13 4.86 -19.08 15.24
N ARG A 14 5.51 -19.91 16.07
CA ARG A 14 4.82 -20.84 16.97
C ARG A 14 3.96 -20.09 17.99
N HIS A 15 4.50 -19.02 18.57
CA HIS A 15 3.76 -18.18 19.50
C HIS A 15 2.50 -17.60 18.85
N VAL A 16 2.62 -16.98 17.67
CA VAL A 16 1.45 -16.40 16.96
C VAL A 16 0.42 -17.47 16.61
N GLN A 17 0.84 -18.66 16.17
CA GLN A 17 -0.09 -19.77 15.91
C GLN A 17 -0.85 -20.22 17.16
N LEU A 18 -0.17 -20.31 18.31
CA LEU A 18 -0.80 -20.62 19.59
C LEU A 18 -1.80 -19.55 20.00
N MET A 19 -1.44 -18.27 19.84
CA MET A 19 -2.29 -17.15 20.22
C MET A 19 -3.54 -17.02 19.32
N LEU A 20 -3.44 -17.39 18.04
CA LEU A 20 -4.57 -17.44 17.09
C LEU A 20 -5.48 -18.67 17.27
N ALA A 21 -5.02 -19.71 17.97
CA ALA A 21 -5.82 -20.92 18.16
C ALA A 21 -7.09 -20.63 18.98
N HIS A 22 -8.11 -21.48 18.85
CA HIS A 22 -9.38 -21.36 19.57
C HIS A 22 -10.01 -19.96 19.42
N ASP A 23 -10.15 -19.52 18.17
CA ASP A 23 -10.71 -18.21 17.79
C ASP A 23 -9.99 -17.00 18.42
N GLY A 24 -8.69 -17.14 18.70
CA GLY A 24 -7.87 -16.03 19.19
C GLY A 24 -8.05 -15.71 20.68
N ILE A 25 -8.64 -16.60 21.48
CA ILE A 25 -8.95 -16.32 22.90
C ILE A 25 -7.75 -15.84 23.72
N LEU A 26 -6.55 -16.33 23.43
CA LEU A 26 -5.33 -15.91 24.12
C LEU A 26 -4.91 -14.48 23.73
N PHE A 27 -5.14 -14.08 22.48
CA PHE A 27 -4.95 -12.69 22.08
C PHE A 27 -5.93 -11.76 22.78
N ALA A 28 -7.21 -12.14 22.85
CA ALA A 28 -8.22 -11.37 23.58
C ALA A 28 -7.81 -11.18 25.05
N GLN A 29 -7.46 -12.27 25.74
CA GLN A 29 -7.03 -12.23 27.15
C GLN A 29 -5.77 -11.38 27.35
N GLU A 30 -4.75 -11.55 26.49
CA GLU A 30 -3.53 -10.75 26.59
C GLU A 30 -3.83 -9.26 26.35
N TYR A 31 -4.61 -8.93 25.33
CA TYR A 31 -4.97 -7.55 24.98
C TYR A 31 -5.79 -6.87 26.09
N GLU A 32 -6.76 -7.57 26.67
CA GLU A 32 -7.57 -7.09 27.79
C GLU A 32 -6.73 -6.83 29.05
N SER A 33 -5.67 -7.61 29.26
CA SER A 33 -4.76 -7.44 30.40
C SER A 33 -3.80 -6.25 30.30
N ILE A 34 -3.79 -5.52 29.17
CA ILE A 34 -2.90 -4.37 28.98
C ILE A 34 -3.40 -3.17 29.77
N GLU A 35 -2.86 -3.02 30.98
CA GLU A 35 -3.11 -1.88 31.85
C GLU A 35 -1.81 -1.11 32.12
N PRO A 36 -1.81 0.24 32.03
CA PRO A 36 -0.62 1.05 32.30
C PRO A 36 -0.27 1.14 33.80
N GLY A 37 -1.07 0.52 34.68
CA GLY A 37 -0.80 0.40 36.12
C GLY A 37 -0.99 1.69 36.94
N GLN A 38 -1.33 2.81 36.29
CA GLN A 38 -1.59 4.10 36.93
C GLN A 38 -2.62 4.91 36.10
N GLN A 39 -3.42 5.73 36.78
CA GLN A 39 -4.27 6.74 36.13
C GLN A 39 -3.47 8.04 35.88
N TYR A 40 -3.62 8.61 34.69
CA TYR A 40 -2.95 9.85 34.29
C TYR A 40 -3.94 10.99 34.12
N MET A 41 -3.55 12.19 34.55
CA MET A 41 -4.36 13.40 34.42
C MET A 41 -4.41 13.91 32.97
N CYS A 42 -5.53 14.55 32.62
CA CYS A 42 -5.83 15.16 31.32
C CYS A 42 -6.35 16.60 31.46
N GLU A 43 -5.99 17.30 32.54
CA GLU A 43 -6.60 18.57 32.96
C GLU A 43 -6.55 19.62 31.84
N ASN A 44 -5.43 19.70 31.10
CA ASN A 44 -5.29 20.66 30.01
C ASN A 44 -6.25 20.37 28.86
N SER A 45 -6.48 19.09 28.54
CA SER A 45 -7.43 18.68 27.51
C SER A 45 -8.89 18.98 27.89
N GLU A 46 -9.18 19.07 29.18
CA GLU A 46 -10.54 19.27 29.73
C GLU A 46 -10.89 20.74 29.97
N LEU A 47 -9.94 21.67 29.87
CA LEU A 47 -10.23 23.11 29.93
C LEU A 47 -11.27 23.49 28.87
N GLU A 48 -12.26 24.31 29.24
CA GLU A 48 -13.35 24.74 28.34
C GLU A 48 -12.84 25.34 27.02
N VAL A 49 -11.72 26.07 27.07
CA VAL A 49 -11.08 26.66 25.87
C VAL A 49 -10.43 25.61 24.95
N ASN A 50 -10.06 24.44 25.50
CA ASN A 50 -9.36 23.37 24.78
C ASN A 50 -10.29 22.25 24.31
N LYS A 51 -11.47 22.07 24.92
CA LYS A 51 -12.46 21.08 24.48
C LYS A 51 -12.74 21.14 22.96
N PRO A 52 -12.95 22.30 22.32
CA PRO A 52 -13.18 22.39 20.87
C PRO A 52 -11.97 22.01 20.01
N LYS A 53 -10.77 21.90 20.60
CA LYS A 53 -9.54 21.47 19.92
C LYS A 53 -9.43 19.94 19.87
N ASN A 54 -10.25 19.21 20.62
CA ASN A 54 -10.30 17.75 20.62
C ASN A 54 -11.29 17.26 19.56
N ARG A 55 -10.83 16.37 18.67
CA ARG A 55 -11.71 15.74 17.66
C ARG A 55 -12.72 14.79 18.30
N TYR A 56 -12.34 14.16 19.40
CA TYR A 56 -13.16 13.24 20.16
C TYR A 56 -13.09 13.59 21.64
N GLU A 57 -14.24 13.73 22.28
CA GLU A 57 -14.35 14.09 23.69
C GLU A 57 -13.68 13.06 24.61
N ASN A 58 -13.68 11.80 24.22
CA ASN A 58 -13.10 10.70 24.99
C ASN A 58 -11.63 10.41 24.67
N VAL A 59 -11.00 11.12 23.72
CA VAL A 59 -9.58 10.91 23.37
C VAL A 59 -8.79 12.17 23.71
N LEU A 60 -8.33 12.23 24.95
CA LEU A 60 -7.61 13.36 25.52
C LEU A 60 -6.08 13.11 25.55
N ALA A 61 -5.30 14.18 25.71
CA ALA A 61 -3.85 14.09 25.83
C ALA A 61 -3.44 14.10 27.31
N TYR A 62 -2.65 13.11 27.75
CA TYR A 62 -2.13 13.08 29.12
C TYR A 62 -1.19 14.26 29.39
N ASP A 63 -1.33 14.91 30.55
CA ASP A 63 -0.61 16.14 30.86
C ASP A 63 0.91 15.96 30.92
N HIS A 64 1.39 14.83 31.46
CA HIS A 64 2.82 14.59 31.69
C HIS A 64 3.62 14.35 30.39
N SER A 65 2.94 13.98 29.31
CA SER A 65 3.56 13.62 28.02
C SER A 65 3.05 14.47 26.85
N ARG A 66 2.11 15.41 27.10
CA ARG A 66 1.55 16.24 26.03
C ARG A 66 2.62 17.10 25.37
N VAL A 67 2.42 17.39 24.09
CA VAL A 67 3.23 18.42 23.42
C VAL A 67 2.74 19.79 23.87
N ILE A 68 3.65 20.62 24.38
CA ILE A 68 3.34 21.98 24.85
C ILE A 68 3.81 22.97 23.78
N LEU A 69 2.88 23.74 23.22
CA LEU A 69 3.18 24.79 22.25
C LEU A 69 3.70 26.05 22.94
N ARG A 70 4.72 26.68 22.38
CA ARG A 70 5.24 27.95 22.91
C ARG A 70 4.43 29.13 22.41
N SER A 71 4.61 30.31 22.99
CA SER A 71 4.11 31.55 22.40
C SER A 71 4.90 31.89 21.13
N MET A 72 4.33 32.76 20.28
CA MET A 72 4.93 33.15 18.98
C MET A 72 6.25 33.93 19.14
N ASP A 73 6.45 34.58 20.28
CA ASP A 73 7.69 35.23 20.71
C ASP A 73 8.70 34.26 21.34
N GLY A 74 8.38 32.96 21.39
CA GLY A 74 9.22 31.91 21.95
C GLY A 74 9.11 31.73 23.47
N GLY A 75 8.34 32.57 24.16
CA GLY A 75 8.06 32.45 25.59
C GLY A 75 7.00 31.39 25.92
N PRO A 76 6.65 31.21 27.21
CA PRO A 76 5.50 30.38 27.61
C PRO A 76 4.20 30.94 27.00
N ALA A 77 3.37 30.08 26.41
CA ALA A 77 2.06 30.47 25.92
C ALA A 77 1.06 30.56 27.09
N ALA A 78 0.08 31.48 26.98
CA ALA A 78 -1.05 31.53 27.90
C ALA A 78 -1.88 30.25 27.81
N ALA A 79 -2.56 29.90 28.91
CA ALA A 79 -3.41 28.73 28.98
C ALA A 79 -4.42 28.71 27.82
N GLY A 80 -4.46 27.59 27.09
CA GLY A 80 -5.33 27.40 25.92
C GLY A 80 -4.64 27.70 24.58
N ILE A 81 -3.53 28.46 24.58
CA ILE A 81 -2.68 28.67 23.40
C ILE A 81 -1.57 27.62 23.33
N ASP A 82 -1.15 27.10 24.49
CA ASP A 82 -0.11 26.09 24.64
C ASP A 82 -0.58 24.65 24.33
N TYR A 83 -1.87 24.47 24.07
CA TYR A 83 -2.50 23.15 23.95
C TYR A 83 -2.69 22.71 22.49
N ILE A 84 -2.26 21.47 22.24
CA ILE A 84 -2.63 20.65 21.09
C ILE A 84 -2.87 19.21 21.58
N ASN A 85 -3.83 18.49 20.99
CA ASN A 85 -4.09 17.09 21.33
C ASN A 85 -3.03 16.17 20.70
N ALA A 86 -1.87 16.12 21.33
CA ALA A 86 -0.73 15.33 20.92
C ALA A 86 0.12 14.93 22.14
N ASN A 87 0.72 13.74 22.11
CA ASN A 87 1.65 13.27 23.14
C ASN A 87 2.95 12.81 22.49
N PHE A 88 4.07 13.07 23.16
CA PHE A 88 5.32 12.37 22.86
C PHE A 88 5.17 10.91 23.24
N VAL A 89 5.67 10.03 22.38
CA VAL A 89 5.68 8.59 22.63
C VAL A 89 7.02 7.97 22.23
N ASP A 90 7.41 6.95 22.98
CA ASP A 90 8.73 6.34 22.87
C ASP A 90 8.80 5.35 21.71
N GLY A 91 9.98 5.30 21.09
CA GLY A 91 10.38 4.23 20.20
C GLY A 91 11.27 3.22 20.90
N PHE A 92 11.73 2.21 20.17
CA PHE A 92 12.74 1.31 20.71
C PHE A 92 14.07 2.05 20.96
N ARG A 93 14.47 2.15 22.23
CA ARG A 93 15.71 2.83 22.69
C ARG A 93 15.82 4.31 22.26
N LYS A 94 14.69 4.95 21.98
CA LYS A 94 14.62 6.38 21.64
C LYS A 94 13.42 6.99 22.35
N GLN A 95 13.67 7.75 23.42
CA GLN A 95 12.62 8.51 24.10
C GLN A 95 12.07 9.58 23.18
N ASN A 96 10.77 9.84 23.26
CA ASN A 96 10.08 10.85 22.44
C ASN A 96 10.42 10.71 20.95
N ALA A 97 10.53 9.47 20.46
CA ALA A 97 10.85 9.21 19.06
C ALA A 97 9.75 9.69 18.11
N TYR A 98 8.51 9.70 18.60
CA TYR A 98 7.33 10.08 17.86
C TYR A 98 6.49 11.09 18.61
N ILE A 99 5.62 11.78 17.86
CA ILE A 99 4.47 12.49 18.40
C ILE A 99 3.21 11.80 17.88
N ALA A 100 2.42 11.20 18.76
CA ALA A 100 1.12 10.66 18.43
C ALA A 100 0.05 11.76 18.59
N THR A 101 -0.63 12.11 17.51
CA THR A 101 -1.59 13.24 17.49
C THR A 101 -2.86 12.88 16.73
N GLN A 102 -3.97 13.53 17.08
CA GLN A 102 -5.21 13.43 16.31
C GLN A 102 -5.05 13.98 14.89
N GLY A 103 -5.95 13.58 13.99
CA GLY A 103 -6.13 14.22 12.68
C GLY A 103 -6.58 15.68 12.89
N PRO A 104 -5.82 16.69 12.40
CA PRO A 104 -6.11 18.09 12.68
C PRO A 104 -7.54 18.52 12.33
N LEU A 105 -8.07 19.47 13.11
CA LEU A 105 -9.33 20.16 12.85
C LEU A 105 -9.05 21.48 12.13
N PRO A 106 -10.00 22.08 11.40
CA PRO A 106 -9.79 23.36 10.73
C PRO A 106 -9.32 24.45 11.70
N THR A 107 -9.85 24.44 12.93
CA THR A 107 -9.48 25.35 14.01
C THR A 107 -8.09 25.08 14.62
N THR A 108 -7.47 23.93 14.33
CA THR A 108 -6.18 23.52 14.90
C THR A 108 -5.08 23.31 13.86
N PHE A 109 -5.30 23.70 12.59
CA PHE A 109 -4.26 23.59 11.56
C PHE A 109 -3.01 24.41 11.87
N THR A 110 -3.19 25.65 12.34
CA THR A 110 -2.07 26.50 12.76
C THR A 110 -1.29 25.87 13.91
N ASP A 111 -1.99 25.33 14.91
CA ASP A 111 -1.38 24.64 16.06
C ASP A 111 -0.58 23.41 15.60
N PHE A 112 -1.10 22.65 14.63
CA PHE A 112 -0.42 21.47 14.07
C PHE A 112 0.88 21.83 13.34
N TRP A 113 0.85 22.82 12.44
CA TRP A 113 2.06 23.27 11.73
C TRP A 113 3.07 23.94 12.67
N LYS A 114 2.58 24.63 13.70
CA LYS A 114 3.41 25.17 14.78
C LYS A 114 4.13 24.07 15.55
N MET A 115 3.40 23.02 15.95
CA MET A 115 3.97 21.85 16.61
C MET A 115 5.10 21.25 15.77
N LEU A 116 4.84 21.02 14.48
CA LEU A 116 5.84 20.48 13.56
C LEU A 116 7.10 21.35 13.50
N TRP A 117 6.92 22.67 13.40
CA TRP A 117 8.02 23.61 13.31
C TRP A 117 8.86 23.69 14.58
N GLU A 118 8.21 23.79 15.74
CA GLU A 118 8.85 23.88 17.08
C GLU A 118 9.62 22.60 17.40
N GLN A 119 9.04 21.45 17.09
CA GLN A 119 9.65 20.14 17.34
C GLN A 119 10.71 19.76 16.30
N ARG A 120 10.93 20.61 15.28
CA ARG A 120 11.87 20.36 14.18
C ARG A 120 11.61 19.03 13.47
N SER A 121 10.34 18.60 13.45
CA SER A 121 9.90 17.39 12.77
C SER A 121 9.97 17.62 11.26
N SER A 122 10.59 16.71 10.53
CA SER A 122 10.64 16.74 9.05
C SER A 122 9.71 15.72 8.40
N ALA A 123 9.00 14.92 9.21
CA ALA A 123 8.21 13.80 8.74
C ALA A 123 6.85 13.70 9.43
N ILE A 124 5.81 13.51 8.63
CA ILE A 124 4.45 13.22 9.06
C ILE A 124 4.04 11.86 8.49
N VAL A 125 3.59 10.94 9.33
CA VAL A 125 3.01 9.66 8.94
C VAL A 125 1.50 9.74 9.19
N MET A 126 0.72 9.71 8.12
CA MET A 126 -0.73 9.80 8.15
C MET A 126 -1.35 8.44 7.84
N MET A 127 -1.92 7.79 8.85
CA MET A 127 -2.47 6.43 8.79
C MET A 127 -3.97 6.39 8.47
N THR A 128 -4.48 7.38 7.74
CA THR A 128 -5.91 7.48 7.38
C THR A 128 -6.11 8.20 6.05
N ARG A 129 -7.23 7.89 5.38
CA ARG A 129 -7.79 8.78 4.36
C ARG A 129 -8.50 9.97 5.03
N VAL A 130 -8.71 11.05 4.28
CA VAL A 130 -9.45 12.23 4.78
C VAL A 130 -10.90 11.87 5.11
N GLU A 131 -11.50 11.00 4.30
CA GLU A 131 -12.87 10.52 4.42
C GLU A 131 -12.91 8.99 4.26
N GLU A 132 -13.74 8.34 5.08
CA GLU A 132 -14.02 6.89 5.03
C GLU A 132 -15.49 6.67 5.38
N ASN A 133 -16.22 5.83 4.63
CA ASN A 133 -17.66 5.63 4.85
C ASN A 133 -18.47 6.95 4.92
N HIS A 134 -18.15 7.92 4.05
CA HIS A 134 -18.75 9.26 4.05
C HIS A 134 -18.56 10.07 5.35
N LYS A 135 -17.64 9.65 6.21
CA LYS A 135 -17.30 10.34 7.45
C LYS A 135 -15.89 10.91 7.37
N VAL A 136 -15.78 12.20 7.67
CA VAL A 136 -14.47 12.87 7.76
C VAL A 136 -13.69 12.28 8.93
N ARG A 137 -12.59 11.59 8.61
CA ARG A 137 -11.62 11.06 9.58
C ARG A 137 -10.54 12.08 9.90
N CYS A 138 -10.08 12.81 8.89
CA CYS A 138 -9.10 13.87 9.05
C CYS A 138 -9.40 14.99 8.06
N HIS A 139 -9.39 16.24 8.51
CA HIS A 139 -9.49 17.35 7.58
C HIS A 139 -8.14 17.51 6.86
N GLN A 140 -8.19 17.98 5.62
CA GLN A 140 -6.99 18.25 4.84
C GLN A 140 -6.29 19.49 5.39
N TYR A 141 -5.12 19.29 6.01
CA TYR A 141 -4.30 20.34 6.62
C TYR A 141 -3.15 20.79 5.71
N TRP A 142 -3.20 20.47 4.41
CA TRP A 142 -2.19 20.81 3.42
C TRP A 142 -2.84 21.37 2.12
N PRO A 143 -2.12 22.17 1.32
CA PRO A 143 -2.64 22.69 0.05
C PRO A 143 -2.73 21.59 -1.03
N ASP A 144 -3.77 21.64 -1.86
CA ASP A 144 -3.87 20.78 -3.06
C ASP A 144 -2.84 21.12 -4.13
N LYS A 145 -2.47 22.41 -4.22
CA LYS A 145 -1.50 22.97 -5.18
C LYS A 145 -0.92 24.28 -4.66
N GLY A 146 0.31 24.58 -5.04
CA GLY A 146 0.98 25.83 -4.67
C GLY A 146 1.18 25.98 -3.17
N SER A 147 0.91 27.18 -2.64
CA SER A 147 1.16 27.55 -1.25
C SER A 147 -0.13 27.92 -0.51
N GLN A 148 -0.21 27.54 0.76
CA GLN A 148 -1.26 27.97 1.69
C GLN A 148 -0.65 28.41 3.02
N MET A 149 -1.23 29.45 3.62
CA MET A 149 -0.82 29.95 4.93
C MET A 149 -1.62 29.30 6.05
N TYR A 150 -0.93 28.86 7.10
CA TYR A 150 -1.51 28.39 8.36
C TYR A 150 -0.91 29.22 9.49
N GLY A 151 -1.57 30.33 9.84
CA GLY A 151 -0.98 31.35 10.72
C GLY A 151 0.29 31.94 10.08
N PRO A 152 1.46 31.91 10.75
CA PRO A 152 2.72 32.43 10.23
C PRO A 152 3.42 31.48 9.24
N PHE A 153 2.93 30.24 9.11
CA PHE A 153 3.61 29.19 8.34
C PHE A 153 3.08 29.15 6.91
N THR A 154 3.95 29.44 5.94
CA THR A 154 3.67 29.19 4.53
C THR A 154 4.05 27.76 4.19
N VAL A 155 3.06 26.93 3.88
CA VAL A 155 3.25 25.53 3.46
C VAL A 155 3.08 25.48 1.96
N THR A 156 4.14 25.11 1.25
CA THR A 156 4.15 24.98 -0.22
C THR A 156 4.30 23.54 -0.60
N LEU A 157 3.36 23.01 -1.38
CA LEU A 157 3.46 21.68 -1.97
C LEU A 157 4.46 21.72 -3.13
N GLN A 158 5.53 20.93 -3.04
CA GLN A 158 6.57 20.81 -4.06
C GLN A 158 6.36 19.60 -4.96
N ASP A 159 6.08 18.44 -4.36
CA ASP A 159 5.96 17.18 -5.11
C ASP A 159 4.91 16.26 -4.49
N ILE A 160 4.28 15.45 -5.35
CA ILE A 160 3.35 14.39 -4.98
C ILE A 160 3.70 13.10 -5.72
N VAL A 161 3.97 12.07 -4.93
CA VAL A 161 4.11 10.68 -5.39
C VAL A 161 2.91 9.88 -4.92
N GLU A 162 2.03 9.51 -5.85
CA GLU A 162 0.88 8.66 -5.55
C GLU A 162 1.16 7.24 -6.00
N LEU A 163 1.13 6.31 -5.05
CA LEU A 163 1.30 4.88 -5.26
C LEU A 163 0.01 4.15 -4.89
N ALA A 164 -0.08 2.86 -5.24
CA ALA A 164 -1.29 2.08 -5.01
C ALA A 164 -1.72 2.03 -3.54
N HIS A 165 -0.77 2.03 -2.61
CA HIS A 165 -1.05 1.85 -1.19
C HIS A 165 -0.77 3.05 -0.29
N TYR A 166 -0.10 4.07 -0.83
CA TYR A 166 0.27 5.25 -0.08
C TYR A 166 0.62 6.41 -0.99
N THR A 167 0.56 7.62 -0.44
CA THR A 167 0.96 8.86 -1.11
C THR A 167 2.09 9.49 -0.32
N ILE A 168 3.12 9.99 -1.00
CA ILE A 168 4.16 10.82 -0.40
C ILE A 168 3.99 12.25 -0.93
N ARG A 169 3.96 13.22 -0.03
CA ARG A 169 3.95 14.65 -0.39
C ARG A 169 5.19 15.31 0.18
N THR A 170 5.88 16.09 -0.63
CA THR A 170 7.01 16.92 -0.20
C THR A 170 6.55 18.36 -0.10
N PHE A 171 6.71 18.95 1.07
CA PHE A 171 6.37 20.34 1.36
C PHE A 171 7.62 21.14 1.67
N VAL A 172 7.60 22.43 1.34
CA VAL A 172 8.49 23.43 1.94
C VAL A 172 7.65 24.27 2.89
N VAL A 173 7.95 24.18 4.18
CA VAL A 173 7.31 24.94 5.24
C VAL A 173 8.24 26.08 5.63
N SER A 174 7.91 27.30 5.22
CA SER A 174 8.76 28.49 5.29
C SER A 174 10.11 28.29 4.58
N THR A 175 11.05 27.57 5.20
CA THR A 175 12.39 27.27 4.66
C THR A 175 12.84 25.82 4.88
N ARG A 176 12.00 24.96 5.49
CA ARG A 176 12.35 23.57 5.80
C ARG A 176 11.54 22.61 4.93
N GLU A 177 12.22 21.60 4.42
CA GLU A 177 11.56 20.48 3.75
C GLU A 177 10.87 19.59 4.79
N VAL A 178 9.63 19.19 4.48
CA VAL A 178 8.80 18.31 5.29
C VAL A 178 8.15 17.28 4.38
N GLN A 179 8.24 16.01 4.71
CA GLN A 179 7.58 14.95 3.97
C GLN A 179 6.38 14.39 4.74
N GLN A 180 5.26 14.25 4.05
CA GLN A 180 4.10 13.51 4.55
C GLN A 180 3.98 12.18 3.83
N PHE A 181 3.89 11.11 4.60
CA PHE A 181 3.69 9.73 4.17
C PHE A 181 2.27 9.32 4.56
N GLN A 182 1.34 9.29 3.60
CA GLN A 182 -0.05 8.92 3.84
C GLN A 182 -0.32 7.48 3.41
N PHE A 183 -0.61 6.59 4.34
CA PHE A 183 -1.05 5.22 4.03
C PHE A 183 -2.55 5.22 3.68
N THR A 184 -2.89 4.78 2.47
CA THR A 184 -4.25 4.88 1.90
C THR A 184 -4.99 3.54 1.83
N SER A 185 -4.30 2.43 2.08
CA SER A 185 -4.85 1.06 1.99
C SER A 185 -5.31 0.46 3.32
N TRP A 186 -5.47 1.27 4.37
CA TRP A 186 -6.13 0.78 5.58
C TRP A 186 -7.64 0.67 5.30
N PRO A 187 -8.28 -0.50 5.53
CA PRO A 187 -9.70 -0.67 5.26
C PRO A 187 -10.58 0.15 6.19
N GLU A 188 -11.79 0.47 5.74
CA GLU A 188 -12.70 1.33 6.51
C GLU A 188 -13.17 0.66 7.81
N ASN A 189 -13.26 -0.68 7.80
CA ASN A 189 -13.58 -1.52 8.93
C ASN A 189 -12.43 -2.50 9.19
N GLY A 190 -12.10 -2.74 10.46
CA GLY A 190 -11.07 -3.69 10.86
C GLY A 190 -9.64 -3.27 10.50
N VAL A 191 -8.86 -4.26 10.05
CA VAL A 191 -7.42 -4.17 9.77
C VAL A 191 -7.12 -4.74 8.38
N PRO A 192 -5.99 -4.37 7.75
CA PRO A 192 -5.61 -4.95 6.46
C PRO A 192 -5.47 -6.48 6.52
N ASP A 193 -5.98 -7.18 5.50
CA ASP A 193 -5.84 -8.64 5.41
C ASP A 193 -4.38 -9.05 5.15
N ASN A 194 -3.66 -8.26 4.37
CA ASN A 194 -2.24 -8.47 4.06
C ASN A 194 -1.41 -7.37 4.75
N PRO A 195 -0.41 -7.72 5.58
CA PRO A 195 0.45 -6.73 6.21
C PRO A 195 1.53 -6.14 5.28
N MET A 196 1.81 -6.76 4.13
CA MET A 196 2.91 -6.34 3.26
C MET A 196 2.80 -4.90 2.74
N PRO A 197 1.63 -4.37 2.31
CA PRO A 197 1.49 -2.97 1.94
C PRO A 197 1.96 -2.01 3.04
N LEU A 198 1.63 -2.31 4.31
CA LEU A 198 2.09 -1.52 5.44
C LEU A 198 3.60 -1.64 5.63
N LEU A 199 4.15 -2.84 5.61
CA LEU A 199 5.59 -3.06 5.79
C LEU A 199 6.43 -2.36 4.69
N LEU A 200 5.97 -2.38 3.44
CA LEU A 200 6.60 -1.67 2.33
C LEU A 200 6.51 -0.15 2.52
N PHE A 201 5.34 0.36 2.92
CA PHE A 201 5.16 1.77 3.28
C PHE A 201 6.11 2.20 4.38
N MET A 202 6.22 1.42 5.45
CA MET A 202 7.11 1.71 6.59
C MET A 202 8.58 1.70 6.17
N ARG A 203 9.00 0.73 5.36
CA ARG A 203 10.37 0.68 4.81
C ARG A 203 10.68 1.91 3.98
N ARG A 204 9.76 2.33 3.10
CA ARG A 204 9.93 3.52 2.27
C ARG A 204 9.99 4.80 3.10
N ALA A 205 9.08 4.96 4.06
CA ALA A 205 9.09 6.10 4.98
C ALA A 205 10.42 6.15 5.75
N LYS A 206 10.85 5.05 6.36
CA LYS A 206 12.09 4.99 7.15
C LYS A 206 13.35 5.27 6.32
N PHE A 207 13.35 4.90 5.04
CA PHE A 207 14.46 5.21 4.12
C PHE A 207 14.55 6.70 3.78
N LEU A 208 13.41 7.40 3.70
CA LEU A 208 13.35 8.81 3.32
C LEU A 208 13.42 9.77 4.51
N ILE A 209 12.98 9.34 5.70
CA ILE A 209 13.05 10.15 6.92
C ILE A 209 14.51 10.42 7.29
N THR A 210 14.83 11.70 7.50
CA THR A 210 16.17 12.14 7.89
C THR A 210 16.49 11.68 9.33
N PRO A 211 17.59 10.95 9.57
CA PRO A 211 17.90 10.39 10.89
C PRO A 211 18.01 11.40 12.04
N ASP A 212 18.44 12.63 11.74
CA ASP A 212 18.69 13.71 12.72
C ASP A 212 17.53 14.73 12.83
N SER A 213 16.36 14.41 12.26
CA SER A 213 15.17 15.25 12.45
C SER A 213 14.59 15.11 13.86
N GLY A 214 13.71 16.05 14.23
CA GLY A 214 12.84 15.90 15.40
C GLY A 214 11.93 14.67 15.33
N PRO A 215 11.06 14.47 16.33
CA PRO A 215 10.17 13.31 16.40
C PRO A 215 9.31 13.16 15.15
N VAL A 216 9.07 11.92 14.72
CA VAL A 216 8.16 11.66 13.59
C VAL A 216 6.73 11.87 14.08
N ILE A 217 5.97 12.73 13.41
CA ILE A 217 4.57 12.98 13.76
C ILE A 217 3.73 11.87 13.16
N VAL A 218 3.01 11.10 13.98
CA VAL A 218 2.15 9.99 13.52
C VAL A 218 0.70 10.32 13.86
N ASN A 219 -0.16 10.42 12.85
CA ASN A 219 -1.58 10.69 13.03
C ASN A 219 -2.48 9.70 12.29
N CYS A 220 -3.74 9.64 12.74
CA CYS A 220 -4.82 8.98 12.03
C CYS A 220 -6.09 9.85 12.18
N SER A 221 -7.19 9.31 12.70
CA SER A 221 -8.32 10.13 13.14
C SER A 221 -8.14 10.60 14.59
N ALA A 222 -8.12 9.68 15.55
CA ALA A 222 -7.96 9.97 16.98
C ALA A 222 -6.48 10.03 17.43
N GLY A 223 -5.56 9.49 16.63
CA GLY A 223 -4.14 9.44 16.97
C GLY A 223 -3.75 8.36 17.97
N CYS A 224 -4.52 7.28 18.10
CA CYS A 224 -4.25 6.18 19.04
C CYS A 224 -4.28 4.77 18.42
N GLY A 225 -5.31 4.43 17.63
CA GLY A 225 -5.46 3.11 17.01
C GLY A 225 -4.42 2.77 15.94
N ARG A 226 -4.67 3.19 14.69
CA ARG A 226 -3.75 2.94 13.54
C ARG A 226 -2.36 3.57 13.74
N SER A 227 -2.30 4.72 14.42
CA SER A 227 -1.02 5.35 14.83
C SER A 227 -0.22 4.45 15.77
N GLY A 228 -0.88 3.83 16.75
CA GLY A 228 -0.24 2.88 17.66
C GLY A 228 0.29 1.65 16.93
N VAL A 229 -0.48 1.11 15.98
CA VAL A 229 0.02 -0.01 15.14
C VAL A 229 1.30 0.35 14.41
N TYR A 230 1.34 1.51 13.74
CA TYR A 230 2.54 1.98 13.05
C TYR A 230 3.74 2.08 14.00
N ILE A 231 3.57 2.74 15.15
CA ILE A 231 4.65 2.97 16.12
C ILE A 231 5.17 1.65 16.68
N VAL A 232 4.28 0.73 17.06
CA VAL A 232 4.68 -0.56 17.64
C VAL A 232 5.42 -1.41 16.61
N VAL A 233 4.90 -1.50 15.39
CA VAL A 233 5.57 -2.26 14.33
C VAL A 233 6.96 -1.68 14.05
N ASP A 234 7.11 -0.35 13.96
CA ASP A 234 8.40 0.28 13.66
C ASP A 234 9.42 0.01 14.78
N SER A 235 9.01 0.23 16.02
CA SER A 235 9.83 -0.03 17.21
C SER A 235 10.25 -1.50 17.31
N MET A 236 9.35 -2.43 17.01
CA MET A 236 9.66 -3.87 17.03
C MET A 236 10.59 -4.28 15.89
N LEU A 237 10.44 -3.69 14.70
CA LEU A 237 11.38 -3.89 13.58
C LEU A 237 12.78 -3.33 13.87
N ASP A 238 12.89 -2.27 14.67
CA ASP A 238 14.19 -1.80 15.17
C ASP A 238 14.73 -2.70 16.28
N ARG A 239 13.88 -3.18 17.19
CA ARG A 239 14.27 -4.08 18.27
C ARG A 239 14.95 -5.34 17.76
N ILE A 240 14.43 -5.98 16.72
CA ILE A 240 15.01 -7.22 16.18
C ILE A 240 16.39 -7.04 15.56
N LYS A 241 16.78 -5.82 15.17
CA LYS A 241 18.14 -5.53 14.70
C LYS A 241 19.18 -5.66 15.82
N HIS A 242 18.75 -5.55 17.08
CA HIS A 242 19.62 -5.55 18.25
C HIS A 242 19.45 -6.77 19.16
N SER A 243 18.21 -7.13 19.51
CA SER A 243 17.96 -8.14 20.56
C SER A 243 17.37 -9.45 20.03
N ARG A 244 17.01 -9.55 18.75
CA ARG A 244 16.35 -10.74 18.15
C ARG A 244 15.12 -11.23 18.92
N THR A 245 14.40 -10.31 19.57
CA THR A 245 13.15 -10.58 20.30
C THR A 245 12.06 -9.58 19.90
N PHE A 246 10.81 -9.97 20.02
CA PHE A 246 9.66 -9.07 20.05
C PHE A 246 9.07 -8.95 21.46
N ASP A 247 8.47 -7.80 21.74
CA ASP A 247 7.83 -7.49 23.02
C ASP A 247 6.69 -6.51 22.75
N VAL A 248 5.68 -7.04 22.07
CA VAL A 248 4.53 -6.26 21.63
C VAL A 248 3.74 -5.82 22.86
N TYR A 249 3.45 -6.73 23.78
CA TYR A 249 2.77 -6.45 25.03
C TYR A 249 3.44 -5.31 25.81
N GLY A 250 4.72 -5.45 26.16
CA GLY A 250 5.43 -4.46 26.98
C GLY A 250 5.54 -3.10 26.30
N HIS A 251 5.70 -3.06 24.98
CA HIS A 251 5.76 -1.81 24.25
C HIS A 251 4.38 -1.14 24.14
N VAL A 252 3.28 -1.88 23.91
CA VAL A 252 1.93 -1.31 23.95
C VAL A 252 1.59 -0.80 25.35
N THR A 253 1.94 -1.53 26.42
CA THR A 253 1.78 -1.05 27.80
C THR A 253 2.50 0.29 28.01
N CYS A 254 3.75 0.40 27.53
CA CYS A 254 4.51 1.65 27.60
C CYS A 254 3.83 2.80 26.83
N LEU A 255 3.36 2.56 25.61
CA LEU A 255 2.64 3.57 24.83
C LEU A 255 1.34 4.01 25.51
N ARG A 256 0.61 3.08 26.17
CA ARG A 256 -0.60 3.40 26.93
C ARG A 256 -0.34 4.21 28.20
N CYS A 257 0.90 4.23 28.72
CA CYS A 257 1.29 5.19 29.75
C CYS A 257 1.45 6.60 29.20
N GLN A 258 1.81 6.74 27.92
CA GLN A 258 2.14 8.04 27.31
C GLN A 258 0.96 8.66 26.56
N ARG A 259 0.04 7.86 26.01
CA ARG A 259 -1.20 8.32 25.37
C ARG A 259 -2.30 7.27 25.54
N ASN A 260 -3.53 7.73 25.79
CA ASN A 260 -4.65 6.82 25.96
C ASN A 260 -4.94 5.97 24.70
N TYR A 261 -5.42 4.76 24.93
CA TYR A 261 -5.93 3.84 23.90
C TYR A 261 -4.97 3.49 22.75
N MET A 262 -3.66 3.67 22.93
CA MET A 262 -2.66 3.26 21.92
C MET A 262 -2.85 1.78 21.60
N VAL A 263 -3.03 1.48 20.31
CA VAL A 263 -3.59 0.21 19.80
C VAL A 263 -4.97 -0.03 20.41
N GLN A 264 -6.00 0.43 19.69
CA GLN A 264 -7.34 0.65 20.25
C GLN A 264 -8.24 -0.58 20.20
N THR A 265 -7.95 -1.55 19.32
CA THR A 265 -8.77 -2.76 19.16
C THR A 265 -7.90 -4.01 19.21
N GLU A 266 -8.51 -5.14 19.58
CA GLU A 266 -7.86 -6.44 19.54
C GLU A 266 -7.37 -6.79 18.12
N ASP A 267 -8.19 -6.57 17.09
CA ASP A 267 -7.79 -6.80 15.69
C ASP A 267 -6.49 -6.07 15.32
N GLN A 268 -6.29 -4.85 15.83
CA GLN A 268 -5.06 -4.08 15.63
C GLN A 268 -3.88 -4.73 16.34
N TYR A 269 -4.09 -5.22 17.56
CA TYR A 269 -3.09 -5.95 18.34
C TYR A 269 -2.67 -7.26 17.65
N VAL A 270 -3.63 -8.03 17.15
CA VAL A 270 -3.39 -9.24 16.34
C VAL A 270 -2.68 -8.89 15.04
N PHE A 271 -3.09 -7.81 14.37
CA PHE A 271 -2.47 -7.38 13.12
C PHE A 271 -0.99 -6.97 13.28
N ILE A 272 -0.60 -6.36 14.41
CA ILE A 272 0.82 -6.11 14.74
C ILE A 272 1.61 -7.42 14.69
N HIS A 273 1.10 -8.47 15.34
CA HIS A 273 1.76 -9.78 15.35
C HIS A 273 1.86 -10.39 13.95
N ARG A 274 0.80 -10.30 13.15
CA ARG A 274 0.80 -10.76 11.75
C ARG A 274 1.83 -10.00 10.90
N ALA A 275 1.94 -8.68 11.09
CA ALA A 275 2.91 -7.86 10.38
C ALA A 275 4.36 -8.21 10.77
N LEU A 276 4.65 -8.38 12.06
CA LEU A 276 5.98 -8.76 12.53
C LEU A 276 6.36 -10.17 12.06
N LEU A 277 5.41 -11.10 12.04
CA LEU A 277 5.62 -12.46 11.54
C LEU A 277 5.97 -12.44 10.04
N ALA A 278 5.20 -11.70 9.24
CA ALA A 278 5.48 -11.53 7.82
C ALA A 278 6.87 -10.90 7.57
N ALA A 279 7.23 -9.87 8.35
CA ALA A 279 8.53 -9.20 8.23
C ALA A 279 9.71 -10.14 8.52
N VAL A 280 9.60 -11.04 9.50
CA VAL A 280 10.63 -12.03 9.81
C VAL A 280 10.66 -13.16 8.80
N LYS A 281 9.49 -13.71 8.44
CA LYS A 281 9.35 -14.88 7.57
C LYS A 281 9.85 -14.59 6.16
N TYR A 282 9.55 -13.41 5.63
CA TYR A 282 9.89 -13.05 4.25
C TYR A 282 11.14 -12.16 4.15
N GLY A 283 11.50 -11.44 5.22
CA GLY A 283 12.69 -10.59 5.25
C GLY A 283 12.64 -9.42 4.27
N ASN A 284 13.82 -8.91 3.90
CA ASN A 284 13.97 -7.90 2.87
C ASN A 284 14.38 -8.54 1.54
N THR A 285 13.47 -8.49 0.58
CA THR A 285 13.65 -9.03 -0.78
C THR A 285 13.89 -7.94 -1.83
N GLU A 286 13.94 -6.66 -1.43
CA GLU A 286 14.31 -5.56 -2.32
C GLU A 286 15.78 -5.63 -2.71
N VAL A 287 16.03 -5.44 -4.01
CA VAL A 287 17.37 -5.44 -4.60
C VAL A 287 17.56 -4.13 -5.37
N PRO A 288 18.56 -3.31 -5.02
CA PRO A 288 18.93 -2.16 -5.84
C PRO A 288 19.31 -2.59 -7.25
N THR A 289 18.91 -1.83 -8.28
CA THR A 289 19.15 -2.19 -9.70
C THR A 289 20.61 -2.55 -9.98
N ARG A 290 21.54 -1.75 -9.44
CA ARG A 290 23.00 -1.98 -9.55
C ARG A 290 23.47 -3.34 -9.04
N ASN A 291 22.73 -3.93 -8.10
CA ASN A 291 23.06 -5.21 -7.47
C ASN A 291 22.25 -6.38 -8.07
N PHE A 292 21.26 -6.10 -8.91
CA PHE A 292 20.31 -7.09 -9.41
C PHE A 292 21.00 -8.26 -10.10
N ARG A 293 21.99 -8.00 -10.97
CA ARG A 293 22.75 -9.03 -11.67
C ARG A 293 23.42 -10.02 -10.71
N SER A 294 24.15 -9.49 -9.71
CA SER A 294 24.83 -10.33 -8.71
C SER A 294 23.85 -11.14 -7.86
N HIS A 295 22.68 -10.56 -7.55
CA HIS A 295 21.62 -11.23 -6.81
C HIS A 295 21.02 -12.39 -7.63
N TYR A 296 20.75 -12.16 -8.91
CA TYR A 296 20.24 -13.17 -9.84
C TYR A 296 21.22 -14.34 -10.03
N GLU A 297 22.51 -14.07 -10.25
CA GLU A 297 23.54 -15.10 -10.40
C GLU A 297 23.66 -15.98 -9.13
N ARG A 298 23.39 -15.41 -7.96
CA ARG A 298 23.37 -16.16 -6.69
C ARG A 298 22.14 -17.07 -6.56
N LEU A 299 20.96 -16.62 -7.01
CA LEU A 299 19.73 -17.42 -6.98
C LEU A 299 19.77 -18.60 -7.95
N THR A 300 20.28 -18.38 -9.17
CA THR A 300 20.34 -19.40 -10.23
C THR A 300 21.34 -20.52 -9.96
N ARG A 301 22.37 -20.29 -9.15
CA ARG A 301 23.32 -21.35 -8.73
C ARG A 301 22.72 -22.39 -7.77
N ARG A 302 21.49 -22.20 -7.26
CA ARG A 302 20.92 -23.00 -6.16
C ARG A 302 19.65 -23.81 -6.48
N MET A 303 19.14 -23.82 -7.72
CA MET A 303 17.84 -24.45 -8.01
C MET A 303 17.93 -25.67 -8.93
N SER A 304 17.47 -26.82 -8.41
CA SER A 304 16.98 -27.97 -9.18
C SER A 304 15.71 -28.52 -8.51
N ALA A 305 14.64 -28.58 -9.31
CA ALA A 305 13.29 -29.15 -9.07
C ALA A 305 12.33 -28.38 -8.15
N VAL A 306 11.11 -28.08 -8.63
CA VAL A 306 9.83 -28.74 -8.21
C VAL A 306 8.58 -28.11 -8.89
N GLY A 307 7.73 -29.02 -9.40
CA GLY A 307 6.24 -29.12 -9.45
C GLY A 307 5.25 -27.94 -9.49
N ASN A 308 4.26 -28.05 -10.39
CA ASN A 308 3.11 -27.16 -10.63
C ASN A 308 1.87 -27.44 -9.75
N LEU A 309 1.05 -26.40 -9.52
CA LEU A 309 -0.38 -26.49 -9.12
C LEU A 309 -1.22 -25.42 -9.85
N VAL A 310 -2.51 -25.71 -10.10
CA VAL A 310 -3.44 -25.00 -11.01
C VAL A 310 -4.80 -24.80 -10.30
N TYR A 311 -5.40 -23.59 -10.31
CA TYR A 311 -6.88 -23.35 -10.31
C TYR A 311 -7.32 -21.86 -10.48
N THR A 312 -8.60 -21.64 -10.88
CA THR A 312 -9.32 -20.50 -11.56
C THR A 312 -9.88 -19.36 -10.69
N ASP A 313 -10.51 -18.23 -11.12
CA ASP A 313 -10.81 -17.50 -12.39
C ASP A 313 -10.73 -15.96 -12.10
N ALA A 314 -11.05 -15.06 -13.03
CA ALA A 314 -10.67 -13.62 -13.06
C ALA A 314 -10.56 -12.80 -11.73
N ALA A 315 -9.47 -12.02 -11.56
CA ALA A 315 -9.26 -11.16 -10.37
C ALA A 315 -8.61 -9.80 -10.70
N TYR A 316 -8.88 -8.80 -9.86
CA TYR A 316 -8.19 -7.52 -9.91
C TYR A 316 -6.81 -7.63 -9.27
N VAL A 317 -5.79 -7.07 -9.92
CA VAL A 317 -4.44 -6.95 -9.38
C VAL A 317 -3.98 -5.49 -9.40
N ASP A 318 -3.42 -5.04 -8.29
CA ASP A 318 -2.87 -3.69 -8.17
C ASP A 318 -1.55 -3.57 -8.96
N SER A 319 -1.27 -2.41 -9.53
CA SER A 319 0.08 -2.09 -10.02
C SER A 319 0.86 -1.39 -8.91
N TYR A 320 2.08 -0.97 -9.20
CA TYR A 320 2.85 -0.14 -8.28
C TYR A 320 2.15 1.21 -8.02
N MET A 321 1.58 1.82 -9.07
CA MET A 321 1.02 3.16 -9.01
C MET A 321 -0.49 3.22 -8.69
N PHE A 322 -1.27 2.22 -9.10
CA PHE A 322 -2.74 2.28 -8.99
C PHE A 322 -3.37 0.98 -8.50
N GLN A 323 -4.37 1.08 -7.62
CA GLN A 323 -5.19 -0.05 -7.23
C GLN A 323 -6.08 -0.52 -8.39
N LYS A 324 -6.40 -1.82 -8.43
CA LYS A 324 -7.24 -2.48 -9.44
C LYS A 324 -6.79 -2.19 -10.87
N SER A 325 -5.46 -2.10 -11.06
CA SER A 325 -4.83 -1.74 -12.33
C SER A 325 -5.02 -2.75 -13.44
N TYR A 326 -5.01 -4.03 -13.07
CA TYR A 326 -5.04 -5.14 -14.00
C TYR A 326 -6.23 -6.05 -13.68
N ILE A 327 -6.81 -6.65 -14.71
CA ILE A 327 -7.75 -7.76 -14.56
C ILE A 327 -7.07 -8.98 -15.18
N LEU A 328 -6.79 -9.98 -14.35
CA LEU A 328 -6.15 -11.23 -14.79
C LEU A 328 -7.23 -12.30 -14.92
N ALA A 329 -7.59 -12.61 -16.15
CA ALA A 329 -8.66 -13.56 -16.50
C ALA A 329 -8.10 -14.72 -17.33
N SER A 330 -8.79 -15.87 -17.25
CA SER A 330 -8.57 -16.98 -18.18
C SER A 330 -9.02 -16.61 -19.59
N SER A 331 -8.51 -17.29 -20.61
CA SER A 331 -9.02 -17.14 -21.97
C SER A 331 -10.49 -17.60 -22.03
N PRO A 332 -11.40 -16.81 -22.61
CA PRO A 332 -12.81 -17.16 -22.62
C PRO A 332 -13.11 -18.37 -23.52
N HIS A 333 -13.97 -19.26 -23.04
CA HIS A 333 -14.52 -20.39 -23.80
C HIS A 333 -15.92 -20.05 -24.33
N ARG A 334 -16.47 -20.86 -25.25
CA ARG A 334 -17.76 -20.60 -25.93
C ARG A 334 -18.89 -20.11 -25.01
N GLU A 335 -19.01 -20.69 -23.82
CA GLU A 335 -20.04 -20.38 -22.84
C GLU A 335 -19.75 -19.12 -22.00
N THR A 336 -18.47 -18.70 -21.92
CA THR A 336 -18.03 -17.57 -21.09
C THR A 336 -17.67 -16.30 -21.87
N ILE A 337 -17.64 -16.34 -23.21
CA ILE A 337 -17.34 -15.17 -24.06
C ILE A 337 -18.26 -13.99 -23.74
N GLU A 338 -19.56 -14.22 -23.54
CA GLU A 338 -20.50 -13.14 -23.17
C GLU A 338 -20.14 -12.53 -21.81
N ASN A 339 -19.80 -13.37 -20.84
CA ASN A 339 -19.42 -12.92 -19.49
C ASN A 339 -18.08 -12.17 -19.49
N PHE A 340 -17.12 -12.60 -20.34
CA PHE A 340 -15.85 -11.92 -20.54
C PHE A 340 -16.06 -10.50 -21.07
N TRP A 341 -16.85 -10.32 -22.13
CA TRP A 341 -17.13 -8.98 -22.66
C TRP A 341 -18.00 -8.13 -21.71
N LYS A 342 -18.92 -8.73 -20.95
CA LYS A 342 -19.62 -8.04 -19.85
C LYS A 342 -18.65 -7.51 -18.80
N MET A 343 -17.63 -8.30 -18.42
CA MET A 343 -16.59 -7.89 -17.47
C MET A 343 -15.79 -6.70 -18.01
N ILE A 344 -15.39 -6.72 -19.29
CA ILE A 344 -14.68 -5.60 -19.94
C ILE A 344 -15.52 -4.32 -19.89
N LEU A 345 -16.80 -4.39 -20.24
CA LEU A 345 -17.72 -3.24 -20.22
C LEU A 345 -17.93 -2.70 -18.80
N ASN A 346 -18.23 -3.59 -17.84
CA ASN A 346 -18.51 -3.20 -16.46
C ASN A 346 -17.29 -2.60 -15.75
N SER A 347 -16.09 -3.07 -16.08
CA SER A 347 -14.83 -2.53 -15.56
C SER A 347 -14.32 -1.28 -16.30
N LYS A 348 -15.01 -0.85 -17.37
CA LYS A 348 -14.59 0.22 -18.28
C LYS A 348 -13.19 -0.02 -18.87
N CYS A 349 -12.81 -1.27 -19.04
CA CYS A 349 -11.51 -1.63 -19.60
C CYS A 349 -11.46 -1.27 -21.09
N GLN A 350 -10.40 -0.59 -21.52
CA GLN A 350 -10.20 -0.15 -22.91
C GLN A 350 -9.08 -0.90 -23.63
N HIS A 351 -8.32 -1.72 -22.90
CA HIS A 351 -7.12 -2.39 -23.41
C HIS A 351 -7.09 -3.84 -22.95
N ILE A 352 -7.01 -4.77 -23.91
CA ILE A 352 -6.90 -6.21 -23.65
C ILE A 352 -5.55 -6.69 -24.18
N VAL A 353 -4.78 -7.38 -23.34
CA VAL A 353 -3.55 -8.09 -23.71
C VAL A 353 -3.89 -9.57 -23.76
N THR A 354 -3.79 -10.16 -24.95
CA THR A 354 -4.01 -11.59 -25.20
C THR A 354 -2.67 -12.28 -25.36
N ILE A 355 -2.46 -13.37 -24.63
CA ILE A 355 -1.27 -14.20 -24.74
C ILE A 355 -1.71 -15.63 -25.09
N SER A 356 -1.51 -16.05 -26.33
CA SER A 356 -1.74 -17.42 -26.81
C SER A 356 -0.45 -17.96 -27.44
N ASP A 357 -0.15 -19.25 -27.23
CA ASP A 357 0.98 -19.89 -27.93
C ASP A 357 0.53 -20.36 -29.30
N ALA A 358 1.36 -20.16 -30.32
CA ALA A 358 1.11 -20.68 -31.66
C ALA A 358 1.26 -22.21 -31.77
N ASP A 359 1.91 -22.87 -30.80
CA ASP A 359 2.34 -24.28 -30.89
C ASP A 359 1.70 -25.21 -29.83
N ASP A 360 0.76 -24.71 -29.02
CA ASP A 360 0.14 -25.55 -27.98
C ASP A 360 -1.14 -26.20 -28.53
N GLU A 361 -1.05 -27.46 -28.98
CA GLU A 361 -2.20 -28.28 -29.43
C GLU A 361 -3.30 -28.43 -28.35
N LYS A 362 -3.05 -27.96 -27.12
CA LYS A 362 -3.99 -27.90 -25.99
C LYS A 362 -4.62 -26.52 -25.75
N ASP A 363 -4.25 -25.49 -26.52
CA ASP A 363 -4.87 -24.17 -26.36
C ASP A 363 -6.26 -24.18 -27.02
N ASP A 364 -7.27 -24.62 -26.26
CA ASP A 364 -8.70 -24.49 -26.57
C ASP A 364 -9.17 -23.00 -26.59
N SER A 365 -8.28 -22.05 -26.89
CA SER A 365 -8.59 -20.63 -26.94
C SER A 365 -9.46 -20.34 -28.17
N ILE A 366 -10.77 -20.32 -27.93
CA ILE A 366 -11.75 -20.00 -28.96
C ILE A 366 -11.63 -18.50 -29.28
N CYS A 367 -11.60 -18.17 -30.58
CA CYS A 367 -11.61 -16.80 -31.05
C CYS A 367 -12.85 -16.05 -30.53
N TYR A 368 -12.65 -15.21 -29.52
CA TYR A 368 -13.72 -14.48 -28.83
C TYR A 368 -13.96 -13.08 -29.41
N TRP A 369 -13.26 -12.73 -30.50
CA TRP A 369 -13.38 -11.48 -31.21
C TRP A 369 -13.83 -11.73 -32.66
N PRO A 370 -14.60 -10.81 -33.27
CA PRO A 370 -15.03 -10.94 -34.67
C PRO A 370 -13.84 -10.69 -35.62
N LEU A 371 -13.75 -11.45 -36.71
CA LEU A 371 -12.88 -11.12 -37.86
C LEU A 371 -13.73 -10.74 -39.09
N ASP A 372 -14.77 -11.52 -39.39
CA ASP A 372 -15.59 -11.33 -40.60
C ASP A 372 -17.03 -10.85 -40.33
N ARG A 373 -17.59 -11.16 -39.16
CA ARG A 373 -18.98 -10.81 -38.79
C ARG A 373 -19.05 -10.30 -37.36
N PRO A 374 -19.83 -9.24 -37.08
CA PRO A 374 -20.04 -8.76 -35.72
C PRO A 374 -20.47 -9.85 -34.75
N LEU A 375 -19.85 -9.88 -33.56
CA LEU A 375 -20.34 -10.70 -32.46
C LEU A 375 -21.49 -9.96 -31.78
N ARG A 376 -22.69 -10.55 -31.81
CA ARG A 376 -23.90 -9.98 -31.21
C ARG A 376 -24.24 -10.72 -29.93
N PHE A 377 -24.26 -9.99 -28.82
CA PHE A 377 -24.72 -10.47 -27.52
C PHE A 377 -26.02 -9.76 -27.15
N ALA A 378 -26.71 -10.26 -26.13
CA ALA A 378 -28.01 -9.75 -25.72
C ALA A 378 -28.03 -8.23 -25.44
N ARG A 379 -26.91 -7.66 -24.97
CA ARG A 379 -26.82 -6.25 -24.54
C ARG A 379 -25.82 -5.39 -25.32
N PHE A 380 -24.97 -5.99 -26.14
CA PHE A 380 -23.93 -5.26 -26.87
C PHE A 380 -23.48 -6.01 -28.13
N VAL A 381 -22.89 -5.27 -29.05
CA VAL A 381 -22.35 -5.77 -30.30
C VAL A 381 -20.88 -5.40 -30.37
N VAL A 382 -20.03 -6.35 -30.76
CA VAL A 382 -18.60 -6.13 -31.01
C VAL A 382 -18.36 -6.19 -32.51
N GLU A 383 -17.69 -5.18 -33.06
CA GLU A 383 -17.35 -5.12 -34.48
C GLU A 383 -15.85 -4.87 -34.65
N PHE A 384 -15.25 -5.53 -35.64
CA PHE A 384 -13.84 -5.35 -35.98
C PHE A 384 -13.65 -4.08 -36.81
N ILE A 385 -12.61 -3.31 -36.49
CA ILE A 385 -12.24 -2.09 -37.21
C ILE A 385 -11.04 -2.37 -38.11
N ASP A 386 -9.90 -2.72 -37.50
CA ASP A 386 -8.64 -2.94 -38.22
C ASP A 386 -7.66 -3.83 -37.44
N GLU A 387 -6.63 -4.30 -38.16
CA GLU A 387 -5.47 -5.00 -37.60
C GLU A 387 -4.17 -4.43 -38.18
N TYR A 388 -3.18 -4.21 -37.32
CA TYR A 388 -1.83 -3.85 -37.71
C TYR A 388 -0.82 -4.86 -37.17
N ASN A 389 0.09 -5.30 -38.03
CA ASN A 389 1.17 -6.19 -37.63
C ASN A 389 2.37 -5.39 -37.08
N LYS A 390 2.88 -5.81 -35.93
CA LYS A 390 4.18 -5.38 -35.38
C LYS A 390 5.07 -6.62 -35.27
N ILE A 391 6.39 -6.41 -35.28
CA ILE A 391 7.40 -7.49 -35.37
C ILE A 391 7.12 -8.66 -34.42
N ASP A 392 6.61 -8.40 -33.21
CA ASP A 392 6.44 -9.39 -32.16
C ASP A 392 4.98 -9.58 -31.67
N TYR A 393 4.00 -8.84 -32.23
CA TYR A 393 2.58 -8.88 -31.82
C TYR A 393 1.65 -8.23 -32.84
N PHE A 394 0.36 -8.56 -32.79
CA PHE A 394 -0.68 -7.90 -33.58
C PHE A 394 -1.43 -6.86 -32.73
N VAL A 395 -1.81 -5.75 -33.33
CA VAL A 395 -2.72 -4.77 -32.74
C VAL A 395 -4.04 -4.85 -33.46
N ARG A 396 -5.13 -5.10 -32.74
CA ARG A 396 -6.50 -5.08 -33.30
C ARG A 396 -7.33 -4.00 -32.65
N GLN A 397 -8.24 -3.41 -33.41
CA GLN A 397 -9.22 -2.46 -32.90
C GLN A 397 -10.64 -2.96 -33.10
N PHE A 398 -11.49 -2.73 -32.10
CA PHE A 398 -12.88 -3.12 -32.10
C PHE A 398 -13.76 -1.96 -31.64
N THR A 399 -14.96 -1.83 -32.20
CA THR A 399 -16.04 -1.08 -31.57
C THR A 399 -16.87 -2.02 -30.71
N VAL A 400 -17.25 -1.56 -29.52
CA VAL A 400 -18.22 -2.24 -28.65
C VAL A 400 -19.38 -1.28 -28.42
N THR A 401 -20.55 -1.64 -28.95
CA THR A 401 -21.76 -0.80 -28.94
C THR A 401 -22.80 -1.41 -28.02
N VAL A 402 -23.23 -0.68 -26.99
CA VAL A 402 -24.31 -1.09 -26.09
C VAL A 402 -25.65 -0.92 -26.78
N VAL A 403 -26.43 -1.99 -26.93
CA VAL A 403 -27.67 -2.01 -27.73
C VAL A 403 -28.72 -1.06 -27.16
N GLU A 404 -28.87 -1.02 -25.84
CA GLU A 404 -29.92 -0.22 -25.17
C GLU A 404 -29.67 1.29 -25.23
N THR A 405 -28.39 1.72 -25.22
CA THR A 405 -28.02 3.13 -25.10
C THR A 405 -27.41 3.71 -26.39
N GLY A 406 -27.00 2.86 -27.33
CA GLY A 406 -26.22 3.26 -28.51
C GLY A 406 -24.79 3.70 -28.19
N LEU A 407 -24.36 3.65 -26.92
CA LEU A 407 -23.01 4.07 -26.53
C LEU A 407 -21.97 3.14 -27.17
N THR A 408 -21.02 3.71 -27.89
CA THR A 408 -19.95 2.97 -28.57
C THR A 408 -18.59 3.30 -27.96
N VAL A 409 -17.79 2.27 -27.69
CA VAL A 409 -16.42 2.39 -27.16
C VAL A 409 -15.44 1.68 -28.09
N ILE A 410 -14.27 2.29 -28.33
CA ILE A 410 -13.19 1.66 -29.08
C ILE A 410 -12.29 0.90 -28.11
N VAL A 411 -12.07 -0.38 -28.37
CA VAL A 411 -11.21 -1.27 -27.59
C VAL A 411 -10.02 -1.70 -28.44
N LYS A 412 -8.80 -1.61 -27.87
CA LYS A 412 -7.58 -2.09 -28.53
C LYS A 412 -7.09 -3.38 -27.91
N GLN A 413 -6.81 -4.38 -28.74
CA GLN A 413 -6.23 -5.66 -28.35
C GLN A 413 -4.76 -5.73 -28.79
N LEU A 414 -3.88 -6.07 -27.86
CA LEU A 414 -2.48 -6.44 -28.11
C LEU A 414 -2.40 -7.97 -28.08
N HIS A 415 -2.26 -8.59 -29.24
CA HIS A 415 -2.24 -10.04 -29.39
C HIS A 415 -0.81 -10.55 -29.59
N VAL A 416 -0.27 -11.15 -28.54
CA VAL A 416 1.05 -11.76 -28.52
C VAL A 416 0.95 -13.20 -29.00
N THR A 417 1.64 -13.52 -30.11
CA THR A 417 1.63 -14.86 -30.73
C THR A 417 2.90 -15.65 -30.47
N THR A 418 3.95 -15.03 -29.91
CA THR A 418 5.20 -15.69 -29.52
C THR A 418 5.63 -15.28 -28.13
N TRP A 419 5.99 -16.25 -27.29
CA TRP A 419 6.42 -16.00 -25.91
C TRP A 419 7.94 -15.94 -25.79
N ASN A 420 8.52 -14.74 -25.98
CA ASN A 420 9.98 -14.50 -25.87
C ASN A 420 10.32 -13.12 -25.26
N GLU A 421 11.61 -12.88 -24.98
CA GLU A 421 12.14 -11.63 -24.38
C GLU A 421 11.67 -10.36 -25.10
N ARG A 422 11.80 -10.40 -26.43
CA ARG A 422 11.59 -9.25 -27.30
C ARG A 422 10.12 -8.84 -27.29
N CYS A 423 9.23 -9.83 -27.30
CA CYS A 423 7.80 -9.61 -27.20
C CYS A 423 7.38 -9.01 -25.85
N LEU A 424 7.87 -9.56 -24.73
CA LEU A 424 7.58 -9.03 -23.39
C LEU A 424 8.00 -7.56 -23.24
N LEU A 425 9.18 -7.22 -23.76
CA LEU A 425 9.66 -5.84 -23.81
C LEU A 425 8.78 -4.93 -24.68
N ALA A 426 8.33 -5.44 -25.82
CA ALA A 426 7.46 -4.70 -26.72
C ALA A 426 6.09 -4.40 -26.09
N VAL A 427 5.47 -5.39 -25.44
CA VAL A 427 4.23 -5.24 -24.66
C VAL A 427 4.44 -4.24 -23.52
N ALA A 428 5.54 -4.36 -22.77
CA ALA A 428 5.85 -3.44 -21.67
C ALA A 428 5.96 -1.99 -22.15
N LYS A 429 6.70 -1.74 -23.23
CA LYS A 429 6.83 -0.40 -23.84
C LYS A 429 5.49 0.14 -24.30
N GLU A 430 4.62 -0.68 -24.88
CA GLU A 430 3.33 -0.23 -25.37
C GLU A 430 2.37 0.09 -24.22
N VAL A 431 2.32 -0.74 -23.18
CA VAL A 431 1.55 -0.48 -21.97
C VAL A 431 2.04 0.80 -21.27
N GLN A 432 3.34 1.06 -21.23
CA GLN A 432 3.88 2.31 -20.72
C GLN A 432 3.43 3.53 -21.51
N LYS A 433 3.45 3.47 -22.85
CA LYS A 433 2.92 4.56 -23.69
C LYS A 433 1.44 4.81 -23.41
N ILE A 434 0.65 3.74 -23.28
CA ILE A 434 -0.77 3.83 -22.92
C ILE A 434 -0.96 4.57 -21.59
N ARG A 435 -0.12 4.27 -20.58
CA ARG A 435 -0.16 4.94 -19.28
C ARG A 435 0.32 6.39 -19.32
N GLN A 436 1.31 6.72 -20.16
CA GLN A 436 1.82 8.10 -20.32
C GLN A 436 0.79 9.07 -20.94
N HIS A 437 -0.13 8.58 -21.79
CA HIS A 437 -1.11 9.41 -22.48
C HIS A 437 -2.43 9.61 -21.71
N LYS A 438 -2.60 8.96 -20.55
CA LYS A 438 -3.82 9.07 -19.73
C LYS A 438 -3.57 9.96 -18.51
N SER A 439 -4.50 10.87 -18.23
CA SER A 439 -4.48 11.62 -16.97
C SER A 439 -4.76 10.68 -15.79
N LYS A 440 -4.14 10.93 -14.64
CA LYS A 440 -4.28 10.12 -13.42
C LYS A 440 -5.75 9.90 -12.96
N LEU A 441 -6.67 10.80 -13.35
CA LEU A 441 -8.10 10.74 -13.01
C LEU A 441 -8.92 9.81 -13.93
N ASN A 442 -8.37 9.34 -15.05
CA ASN A 442 -9.06 8.52 -16.06
C ASN A 442 -8.29 7.22 -16.39
N VAL A 443 -7.56 6.67 -15.43
CA VAL A 443 -6.84 5.40 -15.62
C VAL A 443 -7.84 4.25 -15.62
N THR A 444 -8.15 3.74 -16.82
CA THR A 444 -8.94 2.51 -16.99
C THR A 444 -8.04 1.29 -16.81
N PRO A 445 -8.53 0.19 -16.23
CA PRO A 445 -7.74 -1.03 -16.10
C PRO A 445 -7.30 -1.58 -17.46
N ILE A 446 -6.20 -2.35 -17.47
CA ILE A 446 -5.72 -3.11 -18.63
C ILE A 446 -5.99 -4.59 -18.33
N THR A 447 -6.80 -5.25 -19.16
CA THR A 447 -7.03 -6.68 -19.04
C THR A 447 -5.84 -7.43 -19.62
N ILE A 448 -5.32 -8.42 -18.90
CA ILE A 448 -4.24 -9.31 -19.38
C ILE A 448 -4.71 -10.74 -19.21
N HIS A 449 -4.82 -11.50 -20.29
CA HIS A 449 -5.30 -12.87 -20.27
C HIS A 449 -4.39 -13.82 -21.05
N CYS A 450 -4.41 -15.08 -20.64
CA CYS A 450 -3.74 -16.23 -21.25
C CYS A 450 -4.59 -17.47 -20.98
N SER A 451 -4.20 -18.62 -21.53
CA SER A 451 -4.97 -19.87 -21.44
C SER A 451 -5.44 -20.20 -20.01
N ASP A 452 -4.54 -20.15 -19.03
CA ASP A 452 -4.88 -20.32 -17.61
C ASP A 452 -5.33 -19.01 -16.95
N GLY A 453 -4.85 -17.85 -17.41
CA GLY A 453 -5.19 -16.55 -16.87
C GLY A 453 -4.40 -16.12 -15.64
N TRP A 454 -3.35 -16.86 -15.26
CA TRP A 454 -2.49 -16.53 -14.11
C TRP A 454 -1.00 -16.83 -14.31
N GLY A 455 -0.63 -17.72 -15.23
CA GLY A 455 0.76 -18.03 -15.56
C GLY A 455 1.41 -16.88 -16.32
N LYS A 456 1.20 -16.84 -17.63
CA LYS A 456 1.78 -15.81 -18.51
C LYS A 456 1.24 -14.40 -18.22
N SER A 457 -0.07 -14.29 -17.97
CA SER A 457 -0.69 -13.02 -17.53
C SER A 457 -0.05 -12.50 -16.25
N GLY A 458 0.25 -13.40 -15.31
CA GLY A 458 0.90 -13.02 -14.06
C GLY A 458 2.32 -12.52 -14.27
N VAL A 459 3.09 -13.17 -15.16
CA VAL A 459 4.43 -12.72 -15.55
C VAL A 459 4.41 -11.32 -16.16
N VAL A 460 3.49 -11.05 -17.10
CA VAL A 460 3.37 -9.71 -17.71
C VAL A 460 2.98 -8.67 -16.67
N ALA A 461 1.99 -8.95 -15.81
CA ALA A 461 1.59 -8.02 -14.76
C ALA A 461 2.72 -7.72 -13.76
N THR A 462 3.49 -8.75 -13.39
CA THR A 462 4.67 -8.62 -12.52
C THR A 462 5.74 -7.77 -13.19
N LEU A 463 6.06 -8.03 -14.47
CA LEU A 463 7.02 -7.26 -15.26
C LEU A 463 6.64 -5.78 -15.32
N LEU A 464 5.39 -5.49 -15.67
CA LEU A 464 4.88 -4.11 -15.76
C LEU A 464 5.01 -3.38 -14.43
N THR A 465 4.63 -4.05 -13.33
CA THR A 465 4.72 -3.51 -11.97
C THR A 465 6.17 -3.24 -11.56
N ILE A 466 7.10 -4.15 -11.89
CA ILE A 466 8.52 -3.98 -11.60
C ILE A 466 9.12 -2.83 -12.39
N ILE A 467 8.82 -2.71 -13.69
CA ILE A 467 9.39 -1.63 -14.50
C ILE A 467 8.89 -0.27 -13.99
N GLU A 468 7.62 -0.14 -13.63
CA GLU A 468 7.09 1.10 -13.03
C GLU A 468 7.82 1.45 -11.74
N ARG A 469 8.01 0.47 -10.85
CA ARG A 469 8.73 0.66 -9.59
C ARG A 469 10.21 0.98 -9.81
N LEU A 470 10.86 0.33 -10.78
CA LEU A 470 12.26 0.55 -11.13
C LEU A 470 12.51 2.00 -11.56
N GLN A 471 11.63 2.54 -12.40
CA GLN A 471 11.72 3.91 -12.91
C GLN A 471 11.61 4.95 -11.78
N PHE A 472 10.85 4.65 -10.73
CA PHE A 472 10.59 5.58 -9.64
C PHE A 472 11.55 5.44 -8.46
N GLU A 473 11.86 4.21 -8.06
CA GLU A 473 12.64 3.92 -6.83
C GLU A 473 14.06 3.41 -7.10
N GLY A 474 14.38 2.97 -8.32
CA GLY A 474 15.68 2.35 -8.63
C GLY A 474 15.92 1.02 -7.90
N VAL A 475 14.84 0.31 -7.53
CA VAL A 475 14.88 -1.00 -6.87
C VAL A 475 13.93 -1.98 -7.53
N VAL A 476 14.22 -3.27 -7.36
CA VAL A 476 13.42 -4.39 -7.85
C VAL A 476 13.06 -5.29 -6.66
N ASP A 477 11.79 -5.71 -6.56
CA ASP A 477 11.34 -6.66 -5.54
C ASP A 477 10.32 -7.65 -6.14
N ILE A 478 10.84 -8.62 -6.88
CA ILE A 478 10.03 -9.63 -7.56
C ILE A 478 9.20 -10.42 -6.54
N PHE A 479 9.81 -10.81 -5.42
CA PHE A 479 9.13 -11.63 -4.42
C PHE A 479 7.89 -10.91 -3.87
N GLN A 480 8.01 -9.65 -3.46
CA GLN A 480 6.85 -8.93 -2.91
C GLN A 480 5.80 -8.63 -3.96
N THR A 481 6.19 -8.27 -5.19
CA THR A 481 5.23 -8.07 -6.28
C THR A 481 4.39 -9.33 -6.53
N VAL A 482 5.03 -10.49 -6.62
CA VAL A 482 4.34 -11.77 -6.83
C VAL A 482 3.52 -12.16 -5.60
N TYR A 483 4.06 -11.98 -4.39
CA TYR A 483 3.38 -12.31 -3.14
C TYR A 483 2.09 -11.49 -2.95
N MET A 484 2.15 -10.19 -3.25
CA MET A 484 0.98 -9.30 -3.18
C MET A 484 -0.06 -9.67 -4.22
N ALA A 485 0.36 -9.95 -5.46
CA ALA A 485 -0.55 -10.40 -6.51
C ALA A 485 -1.20 -11.76 -6.19
N ARG A 486 -0.47 -12.69 -5.55
CA ARG A 486 -1.03 -13.98 -5.08
C ARG A 486 -2.09 -13.84 -3.99
N HIS A 487 -1.99 -12.82 -3.14
CA HIS A 487 -3.05 -12.51 -2.16
C HIS A 487 -4.33 -12.01 -2.83
N GLN A 488 -4.22 -11.38 -3.99
CA GLN A 488 -5.35 -10.89 -4.77
C GLN A 488 -5.93 -11.95 -5.70
N LYS A 489 -5.06 -12.84 -6.23
CA LYS A 489 -5.44 -13.97 -7.09
C LYS A 489 -4.63 -15.23 -6.70
N PRO A 490 -5.23 -16.19 -5.97
CA PRO A 490 -4.62 -17.50 -5.76
C PRO A 490 -4.22 -18.14 -7.10
N GLY A 491 -3.04 -18.78 -7.17
CA GLY A 491 -2.50 -19.35 -8.42
C GLY A 491 -1.65 -18.41 -9.29
N PHE A 492 -1.57 -17.12 -8.95
CA PHE A 492 -0.71 -16.14 -9.66
C PHE A 492 0.76 -16.61 -9.73
N ILE A 493 1.25 -16.83 -10.96
CA ILE A 493 2.56 -17.43 -11.28
C ILE A 493 2.79 -18.70 -10.46
N ALA A 494 2.13 -19.80 -10.79
CA ALA A 494 2.23 -21.04 -10.02
C ALA A 494 3.52 -21.86 -10.26
N ASN A 495 4.23 -21.60 -11.36
CA ASN A 495 5.43 -22.35 -11.75
C ASN A 495 6.71 -21.51 -11.59
N GLU A 496 7.70 -22.02 -10.87
CA GLU A 496 9.03 -21.40 -10.72
C GLU A 496 9.74 -21.22 -12.06
N VAL A 497 9.55 -22.12 -13.03
CA VAL A 497 10.11 -22.03 -14.39
C VAL A 497 9.55 -20.82 -15.15
N MET A 498 8.29 -20.43 -14.90
CA MET A 498 7.70 -19.23 -15.51
C MET A 498 8.28 -17.94 -14.90
N LEU A 499 8.59 -17.93 -13.61
CA LEU A 499 9.28 -16.82 -12.96
C LEU A 499 10.77 -16.76 -13.37
N LEU A 500 11.41 -17.92 -13.55
CA LEU A 500 12.81 -18.02 -13.97
C LEU A 500 12.99 -17.66 -15.44
N SER A 501 12.06 -18.03 -16.33
CA SER A 501 12.11 -17.63 -17.75
C SER A 501 12.11 -16.11 -17.92
N PHE A 502 11.44 -15.37 -17.03
CA PHE A 502 11.56 -13.91 -16.90
C PHE A 502 12.96 -13.45 -16.47
N LEU A 503 13.60 -14.16 -15.53
CA LEU A 503 14.94 -13.82 -15.05
C LEU A 503 16.05 -14.15 -16.05
N PHE A 504 15.80 -15.00 -17.05
CA PHE A 504 16.75 -15.30 -18.15
C PHE A 504 16.92 -14.15 -19.14
N TYR A 505 16.02 -13.16 -19.11
CA TYR A 505 16.02 -12.03 -20.02
C TYR A 505 16.95 -10.91 -19.53
N LYS A 506 18.23 -11.10 -19.81
CA LYS A 506 19.35 -10.20 -19.43
C LYS A 506 19.15 -8.75 -19.88
N SER A 507 18.29 -8.47 -20.88
CA SER A 507 18.12 -7.14 -21.48
C SER A 507 16.95 -6.32 -20.94
N ILE A 508 16.12 -6.87 -20.04
CA ILE A 508 14.95 -6.14 -19.51
C ILE A 508 15.32 -5.18 -18.38
N ILE A 509 16.40 -5.48 -17.66
CA ILE A 509 16.85 -4.72 -16.48
C ILE A 509 18.14 -3.94 -16.75
N ALA A 510 18.86 -4.29 -17.82
CA ALA A 510 20.00 -3.53 -18.35
C ALA A 510 19.49 -2.41 -19.27
#